data_AF-A0A938Y9L1-F1
#
_entry.id   AF-A0A938Y9L1-F1
#
_cell.length_a   1.000
_cell.length_b   1.000
_cell.length_c   1.000
_cell.angle_alpha   90.00
_cell.angle_beta   90.00
_cell.angle_gamma   90.00
#
_symmetry.space_group_name_H-M   'P 1'
#
loop_
_entity.id
_entity.type
_entity.pdbx_description
1 polymer ?
#
loop_
_entity_poly.entity_id
_entity_poly.type
_entity_poly.pdbx_seq_one_letter_code
_entity_poly.pdbx_strand_id
1 'polypeptide(L)'
;MGGAVEYRVSEAAELLGVSSDTVRRWVEAGRLPGRTTAGRTIIAGTDLAALATSLLDEAEHDRTRAGQVSARNRMTGIVTRVIADTVMAQVEMACGPYRVVSLMSTEAATELGLEPGVRAIASVKSTNVVVERPLGRRA
;
A
#
# COMPACT_ATOMS: atom_id res chain seq x y z
N MET A 1 -2.14 -7.91 -31.75
CA MET A 1 -1.05 -7.01 -31.36
C MET A 1 -1.70 -5.67 -31.01
N GLY A 2 -2.16 -5.53 -29.77
CA GLY A 2 -2.92 -4.35 -29.35
C GLY A 2 -2.02 -3.12 -29.39
N GLY A 3 -2.47 -2.04 -30.05
CA GLY A 3 -1.71 -0.79 -30.10
C GLY A 3 -1.41 -0.29 -28.69
N ALA A 4 -0.22 0.27 -28.49
CA ALA A 4 0.16 0.86 -27.21
C ALA A 4 -0.90 1.91 -26.82
N VAL A 5 -1.50 1.75 -25.64
CA VAL A 5 -2.47 2.71 -25.12
C VAL A 5 -1.73 4.02 -24.87
N GLU A 6 -2.24 5.12 -25.41
CA GLU A 6 -1.66 6.45 -25.30
C GLU A 6 -2.63 7.38 -24.58
N TYR A 7 -2.11 8.22 -23.69
CA TYR A 7 -2.88 9.16 -22.88
C TYR A 7 -2.48 10.60 -23.17
N ARG A 8 -3.46 11.50 -23.15
CA ARG A 8 -3.19 12.94 -23.05
C ARG A 8 -2.84 13.30 -21.61
N VAL A 9 -2.17 14.43 -21.45
CA VAL A 9 -1.84 15.01 -20.13
C VAL A 9 -3.05 15.10 -19.20
N SER A 10 -4.23 15.46 -19.71
CA SER A 10 -5.46 15.55 -18.91
C SER A 10 -5.91 14.18 -18.41
N GLU A 11 -5.91 13.17 -19.27
CA GLU A 11 -6.32 11.80 -18.92
C GLU A 11 -5.32 11.17 -17.94
N ALA A 12 -4.02 11.39 -18.15
CA ALA A 12 -2.98 10.97 -17.22
C ALA A 12 -3.13 11.65 -15.84
N ALA A 13 -3.46 12.94 -15.81
CA ALA A 13 -3.68 13.68 -14.58
C ALA A 13 -4.89 13.16 -13.80
N GLU A 14 -6.00 12.86 -14.48
CA GLU A 14 -7.18 12.24 -13.88
C GLU A 14 -6.87 10.86 -13.30
N LEU A 15 -6.16 10.01 -14.04
CA LEU A 15 -5.78 8.67 -13.58
C LEU A 15 -4.83 8.69 -12.37
N LEU A 16 -3.91 9.65 -12.33
CA LEU A 16 -2.95 9.82 -11.23
C LEU A 16 -3.51 10.64 -10.06
N GLY A 17 -4.70 11.22 -10.18
CA GLY A 17 -5.30 12.08 -9.15
C GLY A 17 -4.52 13.38 -8.88
N VAL A 18 -3.83 13.92 -9.89
CA VAL A 18 -3.04 15.16 -9.79
C VAL A 18 -3.52 16.20 -10.80
N SER A 19 -2.97 17.43 -10.75
CA SER A 19 -3.29 18.45 -11.75
C SER A 19 -2.57 18.19 -13.08
N SER A 20 -3.15 18.64 -14.20
CA SER A 20 -2.48 18.59 -15.51
C SER A 20 -1.17 19.37 -15.53
N ASP A 21 -1.03 20.42 -14.72
CA ASP A 21 0.22 21.18 -14.58
C ASP A 21 1.33 20.33 -13.95
N THR A 22 1.00 19.56 -12.91
CA THR A 22 1.93 18.61 -12.29
C THR A 22 2.44 17.57 -13.31
N VAL A 23 1.55 17.02 -14.13
CA VAL A 23 1.93 16.06 -15.18
C VAL A 23 2.84 16.71 -16.22
N ARG A 24 2.55 17.95 -16.67
CA ARG A 24 3.43 18.68 -17.60
C ARG A 24 4.82 18.90 -17.01
N ARG A 25 4.89 19.34 -15.75
CA ARG A 25 6.15 19.53 -15.04
C ARG A 25 6.96 18.24 -14.93
N TRP A 26 6.31 17.09 -14.71
CA TRP A 26 7.00 15.80 -14.69
C TRP A 26 7.54 15.39 -16.06
N VAL A 27 6.82 15.70 -17.14
CA VAL A 27 7.32 15.48 -18.51
C VAL A 27 8.51 16.37 -18.81
N GLU A 28 8.42 17.66 -18.48
CA GLU A 28 9.51 18.63 -18.66
C GLU A 28 10.76 18.26 -17.83
N ALA A 29 10.55 17.75 -16.62
CA ALA A 29 11.62 17.27 -15.75
C ALA A 29 12.18 15.88 -16.16
N GLY A 30 11.62 15.24 -17.20
CA GLY A 30 12.02 13.91 -17.65
C GLY A 30 11.62 12.76 -16.70
N ARG A 31 10.81 13.05 -15.66
CA ARG A 31 10.27 12.05 -14.73
C ARG A 31 9.19 11.18 -15.39
N LEU A 32 8.47 11.73 -16.36
CA LEU A 32 7.47 11.02 -17.15
C LEU A 32 7.81 11.17 -18.65
N PRO A 33 8.19 10.10 -19.36
CA PRO A 33 8.37 10.15 -20.80
C PRO A 33 7.09 10.64 -21.50
N GLY A 34 7.23 11.67 -22.33
CA GLY A 34 6.13 12.23 -23.10
C GLY A 34 6.61 12.74 -24.45
N ARG A 35 5.84 12.48 -25.50
CA ARG A 35 6.12 12.96 -26.86
C ARG A 35 5.16 14.07 -27.21
N THR A 36 5.68 15.25 -27.50
CA THR A 36 4.87 16.39 -27.96
C THR A 36 4.81 16.39 -29.49
N THR A 37 3.59 16.29 -30.03
CA THR A 37 3.32 16.39 -31.48
C THR A 37 2.25 17.45 -31.72
N ALA A 38 2.53 18.41 -32.60
CA ALA A 38 1.61 19.52 -32.93
C ALA A 38 1.00 20.21 -31.69
N GLY A 39 1.83 20.52 -30.69
CA GLY A 39 1.41 21.19 -29.45
C GLY A 39 0.64 20.31 -28.44
N ARG A 40 0.51 19.01 -28.68
CA ARG A 40 -0.14 18.06 -27.77
C ARG A 40 0.86 17.03 -27.27
N THR A 41 0.98 16.92 -25.94
CA THR A 41 1.82 15.92 -25.30
C THR A 41 1.04 14.62 -25.12
N ILE A 42 1.64 13.53 -25.60
CA ILE A 42 1.13 12.16 -25.51
C ILE A 42 2.08 11.33 -24.66
N ILE A 43 1.50 10.55 -23.75
CA ILE A 43 2.21 9.71 -22.77
C ILE A 43 1.84 8.25 -23.05
N ALA A 44 2.84 7.36 -23.13
CA ALA A 44 2.56 5.94 -23.29
C ALA A 44 2.01 5.36 -21.99
N GLY A 45 1.02 4.48 -22.08
CA GLY A 45 0.39 3.85 -20.92
C GLY A 45 1.34 3.03 -20.06
N THR A 46 2.37 2.42 -20.66
CA THR A 46 3.42 1.71 -19.91
C THR A 46 4.24 2.66 -19.04
N ASP A 47 4.59 3.84 -19.55
CA ASP A 47 5.36 4.84 -18.82
C ASP A 47 4.49 5.48 -17.71
N LEU A 48 3.21 5.71 -18.00
CA LEU A 48 2.25 6.20 -17.02
C LEU A 48 2.05 5.21 -15.86
N ALA A 49 1.91 3.91 -16.18
CA ALA A 49 1.77 2.86 -15.18
C ALA A 49 3.02 2.72 -14.32
N ALA A 50 4.22 2.78 -14.92
CA ALA A 50 5.48 2.72 -14.19
C ALA A 50 5.61 3.90 -13.19
N LEU A 51 5.27 5.11 -13.61
CA LEU A 51 5.23 6.27 -12.70
C LEU A 51 4.17 6.12 -11.61
N ALA A 52 2.99 5.60 -11.93
CA ALA A 52 1.94 5.38 -10.94
C ALA A 52 2.41 4.41 -9.83
N THR A 53 3.09 3.33 -10.20
CA THR A 53 3.69 2.39 -9.24
C THR A 53 4.74 3.09 -8.37
N SER A 54 5.66 3.87 -8.96
CA SER A 54 6.68 4.56 -8.16
C SER A 54 6.09 5.56 -7.17
N LEU A 55 5.02 6.26 -7.55
CA LEU A 55 4.30 7.18 -6.66
C LEU A 55 3.63 6.45 -5.48
N LEU A 56 3.10 5.25 -5.72
CA LEU A 56 2.52 4.41 -4.67
C LEU A 56 3.59 3.92 -3.70
N ASP A 57 4.74 3.49 -4.20
CA ASP A 57 5.89 3.08 -3.39
C ASP A 57 6.40 4.24 -2.54
N GLU A 58 6.58 5.44 -3.12
CA GLU A 58 6.96 6.66 -2.40
C GLU A 58 5.97 6.96 -1.26
N ALA A 59 4.66 6.90 -1.54
CA ALA A 59 3.62 7.14 -0.55
C ALA A 59 3.54 6.05 0.53
N GLU A 60 3.91 4.80 0.23
CA GLU A 60 4.01 3.72 1.21
C GLU A 60 5.23 3.88 2.12
N HIS A 61 6.39 4.23 1.56
CA HIS A 61 7.60 4.51 2.32
C HIS A 61 7.41 5.67 3.31
N ASP A 62 6.71 6.73 2.89
CA ASP A 62 6.37 7.85 3.78
C ASP A 62 5.40 7.43 4.90
N ARG A 63 4.41 6.58 4.60
CA ARG A 63 3.48 6.01 5.60
C ARG A 63 4.17 5.11 6.61
N THR A 64 5.22 4.40 6.19
CA THR A 64 6.00 3.49 7.05
C THR A 64 7.07 4.25 7.85
N ARG A 65 7.62 5.36 7.33
CA ARG A 65 8.66 6.17 7.99
C ARG A 65 8.16 7.15 9.05
N ALA A 66 6.88 7.54 9.06
CA ALA A 66 6.39 8.60 9.96
C ALA A 66 5.17 8.18 10.81
N GLY A 67 5.42 7.74 12.04
CA GLY A 67 4.92 8.33 13.30
C GLY A 67 3.46 8.76 13.54
N GLN A 68 2.53 8.68 12.59
CA GLN A 68 1.14 9.14 12.73
C GLN A 68 0.13 8.22 12.03
N VAL A 69 0.32 6.90 12.12
CA VAL A 69 -0.84 6.02 11.93
C VAL A 69 -1.72 6.22 13.16
N SER A 70 -2.97 6.66 12.98
CA SER A 70 -4.04 6.63 14.01
C SER A 70 -4.42 5.18 14.38
N ALA A 71 -3.45 4.27 14.41
CA ALA A 71 -3.59 2.93 14.95
C ALA A 71 -3.34 3.07 16.46
N ARG A 72 -4.41 3.43 17.19
CA ARG A 72 -4.35 3.45 18.66
C ARG A 72 -4.16 2.05 19.25
N ASN A 73 -4.45 1.01 18.46
CA ASN A 73 -4.31 -0.39 18.83
C ASN A 73 -3.00 -0.95 18.27
N ARG A 74 -1.89 -0.62 18.94
CA ARG A 74 -0.58 -1.25 18.70
C ARG A 74 -0.35 -2.31 19.76
N MET A 75 -0.18 -3.55 19.32
CA MET A 75 0.04 -4.69 20.19
C MET A 75 1.42 -5.24 19.90
N THR A 76 2.34 -5.12 20.86
CA THR A 76 3.65 -5.75 20.75
C THR A 76 3.48 -7.24 21.01
N GLY A 77 4.11 -8.06 20.17
CA GLY A 77 4.05 -9.51 20.30
C GLY A 77 5.22 -10.20 19.65
N ILE A 78 5.13 -11.52 19.64
CA ILE A 78 6.04 -12.42 18.95
C ILE A 78 5.28 -13.16 17.86
N VAL A 79 5.86 -13.26 16.67
CA VAL A 79 5.32 -14.07 15.58
C VAL A 79 5.38 -15.54 16.00
N THR A 80 4.24 -16.22 15.94
CA THR A 80 4.14 -17.65 16.30
C THR A 80 4.02 -18.54 15.07
N ARG A 81 3.50 -18.02 13.96
CA ARG A 81 3.37 -18.76 12.70
C ARG A 81 3.29 -17.82 11.50
N VAL A 82 3.89 -18.23 10.40
CA VAL A 82 3.75 -17.59 9.08
C VAL A 82 3.37 -18.66 8.08
N ILE A 83 2.29 -18.42 7.34
CA ILE A 83 1.87 -19.24 6.20
C ILE A 83 1.83 -18.31 5.00
N ALA A 84 2.68 -18.53 4.00
CA ALA A 84 2.74 -17.71 2.81
C ALA A 84 2.48 -18.55 1.56
N ASP A 85 1.68 -18.01 0.64
CA ASP A 85 1.57 -18.48 -0.73
C ASP A 85 2.27 -17.49 -1.70
N THR A 86 2.00 -17.58 -3.00
CA THR A 86 2.64 -16.71 -4.00
C THR A 86 2.30 -15.22 -3.83
N VAL A 87 1.14 -14.88 -3.27
CA VAL A 87 0.60 -13.52 -3.23
C VAL A 87 0.35 -13.04 -1.80
N MET A 88 -0.16 -13.91 -0.94
CA MET A 88 -0.64 -13.60 0.40
C MET A 88 0.08 -14.40 1.48
N ALA A 89 0.31 -13.74 2.60
CA ALA A 89 0.79 -14.32 3.83
C ALA A 89 -0.20 -14.10 4.98
N GLN A 90 -0.42 -15.17 5.73
CA GLN A 90 -1.05 -15.15 7.04
C GLN A 90 0.05 -15.16 8.11
N VAL A 91 0.09 -14.09 8.90
CA VAL A 91 1.01 -13.96 10.05
C VAL A 91 0.20 -14.03 11.33
N GLU A 92 0.58 -14.95 12.20
CA GLU A 92 0.02 -15.13 13.52
C GLU A 92 1.00 -14.60 14.58
N MET A 93 0.48 -13.82 15.52
CA MET A 93 1.24 -13.25 16.61
C MET A 93 0.57 -13.52 17.96
N ALA A 94 1.39 -13.80 18.97
CA ALA A 94 1.00 -13.76 20.37
C ALA A 94 1.34 -12.38 20.93
N CYS A 95 0.31 -11.63 21.31
CA CYS A 95 0.39 -10.27 21.83
C CYS A 95 -0.20 -10.21 23.24
N GLY A 96 0.58 -10.60 24.26
CA GLY A 96 0.07 -10.78 25.61
C GLY A 96 -0.96 -11.91 25.66
N PRO A 97 -2.16 -11.71 26.25
CA PRO A 97 -3.21 -12.75 26.30
C PRO A 97 -3.97 -12.91 24.97
N TYR A 98 -3.64 -12.13 23.95
CA TYR A 98 -4.39 -12.07 22.69
C TYR A 98 -3.61 -12.74 21.56
N ARG A 99 -4.32 -13.55 20.77
CA ARG A 99 -3.85 -14.06 19.48
C ARG A 99 -4.29 -13.10 18.38
N VAL A 100 -3.34 -12.53 17.65
CA VAL A 100 -3.59 -11.61 16.53
C VAL A 100 -3.24 -12.32 15.23
N VAL A 101 -4.10 -12.18 14.22
CA VAL A 101 -3.85 -12.70 12.87
C VAL A 101 -3.89 -11.53 11.89
N SER A 102 -2.84 -11.38 11.11
CA SER A 102 -2.74 -10.43 10.01
C SER A 102 -2.71 -11.18 8.68
N LEU A 103 -3.44 -10.65 7.71
CA LEU A 103 -3.30 -11.03 6.31
C LEU A 103 -2.60 -9.87 5.59
N MET A 104 -1.52 -10.18 4.89
CA MET A 104 -0.73 -9.19 4.13
C MET A 104 -0.13 -9.85 2.89
N SER A 105 0.53 -9.10 2.02
CA SER A 105 1.21 -9.72 0.87
C SER A 105 2.40 -10.57 1.34
N THR A 106 2.73 -11.61 0.58
CA THR A 106 3.92 -12.43 0.83
C THR A 106 5.20 -11.59 0.75
N GLU A 107 5.25 -10.65 -0.19
CA GLU A 107 6.35 -9.70 -0.33
C GLU A 107 6.54 -8.88 0.96
N ALA A 108 5.48 -8.27 1.50
CA ALA A 108 5.58 -7.47 2.72
C ALA A 108 6.01 -8.30 3.93
N ALA A 109 5.51 -9.54 4.06
CA ALA A 109 5.95 -10.43 5.13
C ALA A 109 7.44 -10.79 5.03
N THR A 110 7.94 -10.98 3.79
CA THR A 110 9.34 -11.28 3.50
C THR A 110 10.24 -10.06 3.76
N GLU A 111 9.85 -8.89 3.27
CA GLU A 111 10.59 -7.64 3.46
C GLU A 111 10.73 -7.26 4.94
N LEU A 112 9.66 -7.49 5.72
CA LEU A 112 9.67 -7.29 7.17
C LEU A 112 10.42 -8.39 7.94
N GLY A 113 10.90 -9.44 7.27
CA GLY A 113 11.60 -10.57 7.88
C GLY A 113 10.73 -11.31 8.91
N LEU A 114 9.43 -11.46 8.65
CA LEU A 114 8.52 -12.11 9.59
C LEU A 114 8.68 -13.63 9.54
N GLU A 115 9.10 -14.19 10.66
CA GLU A 115 9.22 -15.63 10.87
C GLU A 115 8.91 -15.97 12.33
N PRO A 116 8.52 -17.23 12.65
CA PRO A 116 8.28 -17.64 14.03
C PRO A 116 9.47 -17.29 14.95
N GLY A 117 9.19 -16.55 16.02
CA GLY A 117 10.20 -16.06 16.96
C GLY A 117 10.55 -14.57 16.82
N VAL A 118 10.20 -13.93 15.69
CA VAL A 118 10.46 -12.50 15.49
C VAL A 118 9.52 -11.63 16.32
N ARG A 119 10.09 -10.65 17.01
CA ARG A 119 9.31 -9.62 17.70
C ARG A 119 8.77 -8.62 16.68
N ALA A 120 7.46 -8.40 16.70
CA ALA A 120 6.80 -7.46 15.80
C ALA A 120 5.73 -6.65 16.54
N ILE A 121 5.22 -5.60 15.88
CA ILE A 121 4.12 -4.79 16.40
C ILE A 121 2.94 -4.96 15.45
N ALA A 122 1.88 -5.60 15.94
CA ALA A 122 0.60 -5.62 15.23
C ALA A 122 -0.06 -4.25 15.37
N SER A 123 -0.35 -3.60 14.24
CA SER A 123 -0.98 -2.29 14.18
C SER A 123 -2.35 -2.43 13.52
N VAL A 124 -3.42 -2.25 14.29
CA VAL A 124 -4.79 -2.35 13.77
C VAL A 124 -5.30 -0.95 13.42
N LYS A 125 -5.71 -0.75 12.16
CA LYS A 125 -6.31 0.52 11.72
C LYS A 125 -7.64 0.74 12.45
N SER A 126 -7.76 1.83 13.19
CA SER A 126 -8.88 2.11 14.10
C SER A 126 -10.24 2.37 13.44
N THR A 127 -10.39 2.13 12.14
CA THR A 127 -11.62 2.43 11.39
C THR A 127 -12.69 1.33 11.46
N ASN A 128 -12.38 0.17 12.04
CA ASN A 128 -13.31 -0.98 12.10
C ASN A 128 -13.25 -1.66 13.48
N VAL A 129 -14.16 -1.29 14.38
CA VAL A 129 -14.33 -1.94 15.69
C VAL A 129 -15.71 -2.57 15.76
N VAL A 130 -15.76 -3.87 16.08
CA VAL A 130 -17.01 -4.58 16.39
C VAL A 130 -17.16 -4.59 17.91
N VAL A 131 -18.31 -4.12 18.41
CA VAL A 131 -18.62 -4.06 19.84
C VAL A 131 -19.77 -5.01 20.12
N GLU A 132 -19.57 -5.92 21.07
CA GLU A 132 -20.58 -6.87 21.52
C GLU A 132 -20.85 -6.69 23.02
N ARG A 133 -22.11 -6.90 23.43
CA ARG A 133 -22.46 -6.91 24.86
C ARG A 133 -22.27 -8.34 25.40
N PRO A 134 -21.56 -8.52 26.52
CA PRO A 134 -21.46 -9.84 27.16
C PRO A 134 -22.85 -10.43 27.40
N LEU A 135 -23.03 -11.72 27.11
CA LEU A 135 -24.23 -12.42 27.53
C LEU A 135 -24.26 -12.40 29.06
N GLY A 136 -25.28 -11.76 29.64
CA GLY A 136 -25.49 -11.73 31.08
C GLY A 136 -25.56 -13.16 31.61
N ARG A 137 -24.76 -13.46 32.64
CA ARG A 137 -24.78 -14.76 33.29
C ARG A 137 -26.19 -14.99 33.82
N ARG A 138 -26.95 -15.91 33.22
CA ARG A 138 -28.20 -16.38 33.83
C ARG A 138 -27.82 -17.09 35.14
N ALA A 139 -28.37 -16.58 36.23
CA ALA A 139 -28.26 -17.16 37.56
C ALA A 139 -28.93 -18.53 37.61
#